data_AF-A0ABD4TJU3-F1
#
_entry.id   AF-A0ABD4TJU3-F1
#
_cell.length_a   1.000
_cell.length_b   1.000
_cell.length_c   1.000
_cell.angle_alpha   90.00
_cell.angle_beta   90.00
_cell.angle_gamma   90.00
#
_symmetry.space_group_name_H-M   'P 1'
#
loop_
_entity.id
_entity.type
_entity.pdbx_description
1 polymer ?
#
loop_
_entity_poly.entity_id
_entity_poly.type
_entity_poly.pdbx_seq_one_letter_code
_entity_poly.pdbx_strand_id
1 'polypeptide(L)'
;MASNSITALFRPDEFFGEHSNEEAALGLPLGIVCIYSLLSAVAGYQMAALMAPMYDVALEGYGGVITIFGAIGGFIGGIIVWIVASVIFYLISMAFHGEGSVKKVLEAVGYGMAPLIAAAAIGIAYLVMIGDQVVAPVIHDIMDPTAVEQATELFLNQPVMADFTLLQTFLSVVFMIWAANIWYYGIRHARNLTTRDAGITVIIPVVIYLIIVIASYGVF
;
A
#
# COMPACT_ATOMS: atom_id res chain seq x y z
N MET A 1 28.58 -14.23 -5.96
CA MET A 1 27.47 -14.79 -6.76
C MET A 1 26.51 -13.66 -7.01
N ALA A 2 25.98 -13.49 -8.23
CA ALA A 2 25.02 -12.41 -8.50
C ALA A 2 23.77 -12.68 -7.66
N SER A 3 23.57 -11.89 -6.60
CA SER A 3 22.35 -12.02 -5.81
C SER A 3 21.19 -11.57 -6.69
N ASN A 4 20.25 -12.47 -6.89
CA ASN A 4 19.10 -12.24 -7.75
C ASN A 4 18.00 -11.65 -6.88
N SER A 5 17.32 -10.61 -7.35
CA SER A 5 16.20 -9.96 -6.64
C SER A 5 15.09 -10.95 -6.25
N ILE A 6 15.01 -12.08 -6.95
CA ILE A 6 14.14 -13.21 -6.63
C ILE A 6 14.46 -13.82 -5.24
N THR A 7 15.74 -13.88 -4.86
CA THR A 7 16.16 -14.37 -3.54
C THR A 7 15.60 -13.47 -2.44
N ALA A 8 15.55 -12.15 -2.62
CA ALA A 8 14.94 -11.24 -1.66
C ALA A 8 13.43 -11.53 -1.44
N LEU A 9 12.73 -12.00 -2.48
CA LEU A 9 11.28 -12.27 -2.43
C LEU A 9 10.95 -13.60 -1.75
N PHE A 10 11.76 -14.65 -1.98
CA PHE A 10 11.43 -16.01 -1.56
C PHE A 10 12.36 -16.59 -0.50
N ARG A 11 13.57 -16.04 -0.36
CA ARG A 11 14.56 -16.42 0.66
C ARG A 11 15.16 -15.16 1.31
N PRO A 12 14.33 -14.28 1.90
CA PRO A 12 14.77 -12.98 2.40
C PRO A 12 15.87 -13.07 3.47
N ASP A 13 15.87 -14.09 4.33
CA ASP A 13 16.93 -14.25 5.36
C ASP A 13 18.32 -14.44 4.75
N GLU A 14 18.43 -15.26 3.70
CA GLU A 14 19.68 -15.50 2.96
C GLU A 14 20.13 -14.22 2.26
N PHE A 15 19.20 -13.59 1.52
CA PHE A 15 19.48 -12.35 0.80
C PHE A 15 20.00 -11.24 1.74
N PHE A 16 19.25 -10.90 2.79
CA PHE A 16 19.64 -9.81 3.67
C PHE A 16 20.83 -10.16 4.57
N GLY A 17 21.02 -11.45 4.90
CA GLY A 17 22.21 -11.91 5.61
C GLY A 17 23.49 -11.69 4.80
N GLU A 18 23.48 -12.06 3.52
CA GLU A 18 24.62 -11.87 2.61
C GLU A 18 24.98 -10.40 2.38
N HIS A 19 23.99 -9.49 2.35
CA HIS A 19 24.17 -8.07 2.01
C HIS A 19 24.17 -7.15 3.25
N SER A 20 24.18 -7.73 4.45
CA SER A 20 24.08 -7.00 5.73
C SER A 20 25.26 -6.04 5.97
N ASN A 21 26.47 -6.44 5.57
CA ASN A 21 27.70 -5.68 5.74
C ASN A 21 28.00 -4.71 4.60
N GLU A 22 27.23 -4.76 3.51
CA GLU A 22 27.41 -3.86 2.37
C GLU A 22 26.80 -2.49 2.66
N GLU A 23 27.20 -1.46 1.90
CA GLU A 23 26.51 -0.16 1.97
C GLU A 23 25.06 -0.27 1.45
N ALA A 24 24.22 0.69 1.81
CA ALA A 24 22.82 0.66 1.40
C ALA A 24 22.67 0.94 -0.11
N ALA A 25 22.09 -0.01 -0.84
CA ALA A 25 21.90 0.08 -2.28
C ALA A 25 20.45 0.42 -2.64
N LEU A 26 20.10 1.71 -2.67
CA LEU A 26 18.72 2.14 -2.86
C LEU A 26 18.20 2.07 -4.30
N GLY A 27 19.05 1.85 -5.30
CA GLY A 27 18.65 1.91 -6.72
C GLY A 27 17.49 0.97 -7.09
N LEU A 28 17.64 -0.32 -6.77
CA LEU A 28 16.58 -1.31 -7.03
C LEU A 28 15.36 -1.15 -6.11
N PRO A 29 15.50 -0.97 -4.77
CA PRO A 29 14.38 -0.63 -3.89
C PRO A 29 13.57 0.58 -4.37
N LEU A 30 14.23 1.65 -4.81
CA LEU A 30 13.55 2.83 -5.37
C LEU A 30 12.78 2.47 -6.64
N GLY A 31 13.35 1.66 -7.53
CA GLY A 31 12.65 1.17 -8.72
C GLY A 31 11.36 0.41 -8.36
N ILE A 32 11.41 -0.49 -7.37
CA ILE A 32 10.25 -1.22 -6.87
C ILE A 32 9.17 -0.26 -6.34
N VAL A 33 9.57 0.70 -5.50
CA VAL A 33 8.66 1.70 -4.93
C VAL A 33 8.05 2.59 -6.00
N CYS A 34 8.82 2.99 -7.01
CA CYS A 34 8.32 3.75 -8.16
C CYS A 34 7.27 2.95 -8.95
N ILE A 35 7.51 1.67 -9.22
CA ILE A 35 6.54 0.81 -9.91
C ILE A 35 5.26 0.70 -9.08
N TYR A 36 5.37 0.40 -7.78
CA TYR A 36 4.22 0.34 -6.88
C TYR A 36 3.44 1.66 -6.88
N SER A 37 4.14 2.80 -6.76
CA SER A 37 3.52 4.13 -6.73
C SER A 37 2.84 4.49 -8.05
N LEU A 38 3.42 4.12 -9.20
CA LEU A 38 2.77 4.29 -10.51
C LEU A 38 1.48 3.47 -10.61
N LEU A 39 1.47 2.23 -10.11
CA LEU A 39 0.25 1.43 -10.06
C LEU A 39 -0.77 2.04 -9.10
N SER A 40 -0.35 2.53 -7.93
CA SER A 40 -1.23 3.26 -7.01
C SER A 40 -1.83 4.51 -7.67
N ALA A 41 -1.08 5.22 -8.53
CA ALA A 41 -1.60 6.33 -9.32
C ALA A 41 -2.70 5.89 -10.28
N VAL A 42 -2.52 4.75 -10.97
CA VAL A 42 -3.55 4.19 -11.86
C VAL A 42 -4.79 3.80 -11.06
N ALA A 43 -4.63 3.13 -9.92
CA ALA A 43 -5.75 2.78 -9.05
C ALA A 43 -6.50 4.02 -8.53
N GLY A 44 -5.76 5.04 -8.10
CA GLY A 44 -6.32 6.32 -7.66
C GLY A 44 -7.06 7.06 -8.77
N TYR A 45 -6.52 7.06 -9.99
CA TYR A 45 -7.20 7.59 -11.18
C TYR A 45 -8.52 6.87 -11.44
N GLN A 46 -8.51 5.52 -11.45
CA GLN A 46 -9.70 4.72 -11.74
C GLN A 46 -10.80 4.94 -10.71
N MET A 47 -10.46 4.90 -9.42
CA MET A 47 -11.44 5.15 -8.36
C MET A 47 -12.02 6.56 -8.46
N ALA A 48 -11.17 7.57 -8.69
CA ALA A 48 -11.61 8.93 -8.90
C ALA A 48 -12.49 9.08 -10.16
N ALA A 49 -12.23 8.32 -11.22
CA ALA A 49 -13.06 8.32 -12.42
C ALA A 49 -14.46 7.73 -12.16
N LEU A 50 -14.56 6.70 -11.31
CA LEU A 50 -15.84 6.13 -10.90
C LEU A 50 -16.65 7.09 -10.00
N MET A 51 -15.96 7.90 -9.19
CA MET A 51 -16.61 8.87 -8.31
C MET A 51 -16.87 10.22 -8.97
N ALA A 52 -16.19 10.56 -10.07
CA ALA A 52 -16.31 11.86 -10.73
C ALA A 52 -17.77 12.24 -11.06
N PRO A 53 -18.60 11.34 -11.62
CA PRO A 53 -19.98 11.66 -11.95
C PRO A 53 -20.86 11.98 -10.75
N MET A 54 -20.45 11.61 -9.53
CA MET A 54 -21.14 12.01 -8.30
C MET A 54 -21.17 13.52 -8.14
N TYR A 55 -20.23 14.24 -8.76
CA TYR A 55 -20.06 15.69 -8.61
C TYR A 55 -20.50 16.48 -9.86
N ASP A 56 -21.04 15.83 -10.89
CA ASP A 56 -21.31 16.48 -12.19
C ASP A 56 -22.25 17.69 -12.08
N VAL A 57 -23.20 17.67 -11.14
CA VAL A 57 -24.13 18.79 -10.90
C VAL A 57 -23.46 19.95 -10.16
N ALA A 58 -22.59 19.64 -9.19
CA ALA A 58 -22.00 20.65 -8.32
C ALA A 58 -20.69 21.23 -8.88
N LEU A 59 -19.96 20.45 -9.68
CA LEU A 59 -18.63 20.75 -10.22
C LEU A 59 -18.56 20.39 -11.70
N GLU A 60 -19.53 20.86 -12.49
CA GLU A 60 -19.59 20.58 -13.93
C GLU A 60 -18.26 20.92 -14.62
N GLY A 61 -17.74 19.96 -15.41
CA GLY A 61 -16.46 20.10 -16.12
C GLY A 61 -15.21 19.82 -15.29
N TYR A 62 -15.32 19.53 -13.98
CA TYR A 62 -14.17 19.21 -13.13
C TYR A 62 -13.82 17.71 -13.09
N GLY A 63 -14.57 16.85 -13.78
CA GLY A 63 -14.31 15.39 -13.75
C GLY A 63 -12.85 15.03 -14.06
N GLY A 64 -12.25 15.64 -15.09
CA GLY A 64 -10.83 15.43 -15.41
C GLY A 64 -9.86 15.95 -14.34
N VAL A 65 -10.23 17.01 -13.61
CA VAL A 65 -9.43 17.51 -12.49
C VAL A 65 -9.47 16.52 -11.33
N ILE A 66 -10.66 16.00 -10.99
CA ILE A 66 -10.86 15.00 -9.94
C ILE A 66 -10.00 13.75 -10.21
N THR A 67 -9.99 13.24 -11.44
CA THR A 67 -9.20 12.05 -11.79
C THR A 67 -7.69 12.29 -11.75
N ILE A 68 -7.22 13.48 -12.15
CA ILE A 68 -5.80 13.86 -12.03
C ILE A 68 -5.37 13.92 -10.57
N PHE A 69 -6.19 14.53 -9.69
CA PHE A 69 -5.89 14.55 -8.25
C PHE A 69 -5.92 13.15 -7.63
N GLY A 70 -6.83 12.27 -8.07
CA GLY A 70 -6.83 10.86 -7.71
C GLY A 70 -5.51 10.16 -8.08
N ALA A 71 -5.00 10.39 -9.30
CA ALA A 71 -3.73 9.85 -9.75
C ALA A 71 -2.53 10.36 -8.92
N ILE A 72 -2.48 11.68 -8.69
CA ILE A 72 -1.42 12.32 -7.89
C ILE A 72 -1.45 11.79 -6.46
N GLY A 73 -2.65 11.71 -5.86
CA GLY A 73 -2.85 11.16 -4.52
C GLY A 73 -2.39 9.72 -4.42
N GLY A 74 -2.72 8.88 -5.40
CA GLY A 74 -2.25 7.49 -5.47
C GLY A 74 -0.73 7.38 -5.58
N PHE A 75 -0.10 8.16 -6.46
CA PHE A 75 1.36 8.17 -6.63
C PHE A 75 2.08 8.59 -5.35
N ILE A 76 1.69 9.73 -4.78
CA ILE A 76 2.29 10.26 -3.56
C ILE A 76 2.03 9.31 -2.39
N GLY A 77 0.81 8.75 -2.29
CA GLY A 77 0.44 7.77 -1.28
C GLY A 77 1.37 6.54 -1.29
N GLY A 78 1.69 6.00 -2.46
CA GLY A 78 2.61 4.88 -2.60
C GLY A 78 4.01 5.17 -2.02
N ILE A 79 4.55 6.36 -2.29
CA ILE A 79 5.84 6.81 -1.75
C ILE A 79 5.74 7.06 -0.24
N ILE A 80 4.66 7.68 0.23
CA ILE A 80 4.44 7.95 1.66
C ILE A 80 4.42 6.64 2.45
N VAL A 81 3.75 5.60 1.96
CA VAL A 81 3.70 4.28 2.63
C VAL A 81 5.12 3.73 2.84
N TRP A 82 5.98 3.79 1.81
CA TRP A 82 7.36 3.34 1.91
C TRP A 82 8.14 4.09 3.01
N ILE A 83 8.04 5.41 3.02
CA ILE A 83 8.75 6.26 3.99
C ILE A 83 8.19 6.05 5.40
N VAL A 84 6.87 6.05 5.57
CA VAL A 84 6.21 5.89 6.87
C VAL A 84 6.54 4.53 7.47
N ALA A 85 6.44 3.44 6.71
CA ALA A 85 6.81 2.11 7.20
C ALA A 85 8.29 2.06 7.62
N SER A 86 9.18 2.66 6.82
CA SER A 86 10.62 2.75 7.15
C SER A 86 10.88 3.52 8.43
N VAL A 87 10.20 4.66 8.62
CA VAL A 87 10.32 5.48 9.82
C VAL A 87 9.80 4.73 11.04
N ILE A 88 8.63 4.08 10.94
CA ILE A 88 8.04 3.30 12.04
C ILE A 88 9.00 2.18 12.46
N PHE A 89 9.50 1.37 11.53
CA PHE A 89 10.43 0.28 11.85
C PHE A 89 11.74 0.80 12.41
N TYR A 90 12.27 1.91 11.87
CA TYR A 90 13.48 2.52 12.40
C TYR A 90 13.26 2.98 13.85
N LEU A 91 12.19 3.73 14.14
CA LEU A 91 11.91 4.24 15.48
C LEU A 91 11.67 3.12 16.50
N ILE A 92 10.89 2.09 16.15
CA ILE A 92 10.64 0.97 17.06
C ILE A 92 11.95 0.20 17.31
N SER A 93 12.78 -0.02 16.28
CA SER A 93 14.07 -0.71 16.44
C SER A 93 15.01 0.00 17.42
N MET A 94 14.89 1.32 17.60
CA MET A 94 15.73 2.07 18.54
C MET A 94 15.46 1.67 20.00
N ALA A 95 14.23 1.29 20.35
CA ALA A 95 13.90 0.79 21.68
C ALA A 95 14.60 -0.56 21.99
N PHE A 96 15.03 -1.27 20.95
CA PHE A 96 15.76 -2.53 21.04
C PHE A 96 17.26 -2.36 20.73
N HIS A 97 17.78 -1.13 20.80
CA HIS A 97 19.19 -0.81 20.55
C HIS A 97 19.68 -1.20 19.15
N GLY A 98 18.78 -1.16 18.15
CA GLY A 98 19.16 -1.46 16.77
C GLY A 98 20.28 -0.57 16.24
N GLU A 99 21.23 -1.16 15.53
CA GLU A 99 22.41 -0.50 14.95
C GLU A 99 22.24 -0.28 13.43
N GLY A 100 23.14 0.43 12.76
CA GLY A 100 23.02 0.66 11.31
C GLY A 100 22.19 1.90 10.91
N SER A 101 22.06 2.11 9.59
CA SER A 101 21.56 3.38 9.04
C SER A 101 20.10 3.33 8.62
N VAL A 102 19.43 4.50 8.62
CA VAL A 102 18.08 4.66 8.04
C VAL A 102 18.03 4.22 6.57
N LYS A 103 19.14 4.39 5.82
CA LYS A 103 19.21 3.95 4.42
C LYS A 103 19.08 2.43 4.27
N LYS A 104 19.66 1.65 5.19
CA LYS A 104 19.50 0.19 5.19
C LYS A 104 18.07 -0.24 5.51
N VAL A 105 17.37 0.52 6.36
CA VAL A 105 15.93 0.31 6.60
C VAL A 105 15.11 0.64 5.35
N LEU A 106 15.37 1.77 4.70
CA LEU A 106 14.70 2.14 3.44
C LEU A 106 14.90 1.08 2.35
N GLU A 107 16.11 0.56 2.22
CA GLU A 107 16.42 -0.57 1.33
C GLU A 107 15.57 -1.80 1.64
N ALA A 108 15.61 -2.26 2.89
CA ALA A 108 14.84 -3.42 3.35
C ALA A 108 13.33 -3.26 3.13
N VAL A 109 12.78 -2.09 3.46
CA VAL A 109 11.34 -1.82 3.28
C VAL A 109 10.99 -1.74 1.80
N GLY A 110 11.86 -1.15 0.97
CA GLY A 110 11.63 -1.06 -0.47
C GLY A 110 11.56 -2.42 -1.15
N TYR A 111 12.41 -3.37 -0.76
CA TYR A 111 12.29 -4.76 -1.24
C TYR A 111 10.96 -5.41 -0.85
N GLY A 112 10.50 -5.22 0.39
CA GLY A 112 9.22 -5.76 0.83
C GLY A 112 7.98 -5.08 0.24
N MET A 113 8.14 -3.99 -0.53
CA MET A 113 7.05 -3.42 -1.32
C MET A 113 6.75 -4.21 -2.59
N ALA A 114 7.67 -5.07 -3.04
CA ALA A 114 7.52 -5.80 -4.29
C ALA A 114 6.29 -6.73 -4.33
N PRO A 115 5.94 -7.51 -3.29
CA PRO A 115 4.68 -8.26 -3.26
C PRO A 115 3.43 -7.38 -3.45
N LEU A 116 3.46 -6.13 -2.99
CA LEU A 116 2.30 -5.23 -3.07
C LEU A 116 2.01 -4.76 -4.51
N ILE A 117 2.99 -4.84 -5.41
CA ILE A 117 2.81 -4.60 -6.85
C ILE A 117 1.77 -5.56 -7.43
N ALA A 118 1.82 -6.84 -7.02
CA ALA A 118 0.87 -7.85 -7.49
C ALA A 118 -0.55 -7.56 -7.00
N ALA A 119 -0.72 -7.18 -5.73
CA ALA A 119 -2.02 -6.75 -5.19
C ALA A 119 -2.59 -5.57 -5.98
N ALA A 120 -1.78 -4.53 -6.22
CA ALA A 120 -2.20 -3.36 -6.97
C ALA A 120 -2.59 -3.71 -8.42
N ALA A 121 -1.77 -4.51 -9.12
CA ALA A 121 -2.04 -4.90 -10.49
C ALA A 121 -3.33 -5.72 -10.63
N ILE A 122 -3.57 -6.68 -9.72
CA ILE A 122 -4.79 -7.48 -9.71
C ILE A 122 -6.01 -6.60 -9.43
N GLY A 123 -5.93 -5.70 -8.44
CA GLY A 123 -7.02 -4.77 -8.11
C GLY A 123 -7.39 -3.85 -9.27
N ILE A 124 -6.40 -3.27 -9.95
CA ILE A 124 -6.58 -2.45 -11.16
C ILE A 124 -7.28 -3.25 -12.26
N ALA A 125 -6.78 -4.46 -12.54
CA ALA A 125 -7.34 -5.31 -13.59
C ALA A 125 -8.80 -5.67 -13.29
N TYR A 126 -9.12 -6.01 -12.05
CA TYR A 126 -10.48 -6.32 -11.66
C TYR A 126 -11.39 -5.10 -11.77
N LEU A 127 -10.95 -3.92 -11.32
CA LEU A 127 -11.74 -2.69 -11.41
C LEU A 127 -12.07 -2.31 -12.86
N VAL A 128 -11.18 -2.59 -13.83
CA VAL A 128 -11.48 -2.45 -15.27
C VAL A 128 -12.63 -3.37 -15.70
N MET A 129 -12.69 -4.60 -15.18
CA MET A 129 -13.73 -5.57 -15.56
C MET A 129 -15.12 -5.22 -15.02
N ILE A 130 -15.17 -4.55 -13.87
CA ILE A 130 -16.42 -4.23 -13.18
C ILE A 130 -16.85 -2.76 -13.31
N GLY A 131 -16.00 -1.88 -13.85
CA GLY A 131 -16.21 -0.43 -13.84
C GLY A 131 -17.55 0.01 -14.45
N ASP A 132 -17.97 -0.62 -15.55
CA ASP A 132 -19.23 -0.31 -16.23
C ASP A 132 -20.48 -0.71 -15.42
N GLN A 133 -20.31 -1.49 -14.35
CA GLN A 133 -21.39 -1.92 -13.45
C GLN A 133 -21.55 -0.99 -12.26
N VAL A 134 -20.62 -0.07 -12.04
CA VAL A 134 -20.63 0.88 -10.92
C VAL A 134 -21.52 2.07 -11.27
N VAL A 135 -22.48 2.38 -10.40
CA VAL A 135 -23.36 3.53 -10.54
C VAL A 135 -22.91 4.62 -9.56
N ALA A 136 -22.60 5.80 -10.10
CA ALA A 136 -22.25 6.95 -9.29
C ALA A 136 -23.52 7.71 -8.85
N PRO A 137 -23.85 7.77 -7.54
CA PRO A 137 -24.97 8.57 -7.06
C PRO A 137 -24.62 10.07 -7.15
N VAL A 138 -25.53 10.86 -7.71
CA VAL A 138 -25.31 12.30 -7.91
C VAL A 138 -25.52 13.07 -6.61
N ILE A 139 -24.56 13.92 -6.26
CA ILE A 139 -24.63 14.85 -5.13
C ILE A 139 -25.19 16.19 -5.65
N HIS A 140 -26.36 16.56 -5.16
CA HIS A 140 -27.00 17.82 -5.55
C HIS A 140 -26.48 19.04 -4.77
N ASP A 141 -26.12 18.86 -3.51
CA ASP A 141 -25.55 19.91 -2.67
C ASP A 141 -24.29 19.39 -1.97
N ILE A 142 -23.13 19.78 -2.47
CA ILE A 142 -21.82 19.41 -1.89
C ILE A 142 -21.52 20.17 -0.59
N MET A 143 -22.28 21.22 -0.27
CA MET A 143 -22.14 21.96 0.98
C MET A 143 -22.97 21.35 2.10
N ASP A 144 -23.89 20.43 1.79
CA ASP A 144 -24.60 19.61 2.76
C ASP A 144 -23.76 18.34 3.08
N PRO A 145 -23.17 18.25 4.27
CA PRO A 145 -22.37 17.08 4.65
C PRO A 145 -23.19 15.78 4.64
N THR A 146 -24.49 15.86 4.93
CA THR A 146 -25.36 14.68 4.94
C THR A 146 -25.61 14.16 3.54
N ALA A 147 -25.76 15.04 2.54
CA ALA A 147 -25.90 14.62 1.14
C ALA A 147 -24.63 13.93 0.62
N VAL A 148 -23.44 14.45 0.96
CA VAL A 148 -22.15 13.86 0.60
C VAL A 148 -21.96 12.49 1.25
N GLU A 149 -22.27 12.38 2.55
CA GLU A 149 -22.19 11.12 3.30
C GLU A 149 -23.12 10.05 2.70
N GLN A 150 -24.38 10.38 2.46
CA GLN A 150 -25.36 9.45 1.86
C GLN A 150 -24.95 8.98 0.47
N ALA A 151 -24.46 9.88 -0.39
CA ALA A 151 -24.00 9.50 -1.72
C ALA A 151 -22.77 8.57 -1.64
N THR A 152 -21.86 8.85 -0.72
CA THR A 152 -20.67 7.99 -0.51
C THR A 152 -21.07 6.62 0.02
N GLU A 153 -22.01 6.56 0.99
CA GLU A 153 -22.54 5.30 1.52
C GLU A 153 -23.24 4.48 0.43
N LEU A 154 -24.11 5.11 -0.36
CA LEU A 154 -24.78 4.45 -1.49
C LEU A 154 -23.78 3.94 -2.52
N PHE A 155 -22.73 4.72 -2.81
CA PHE A 155 -21.68 4.30 -3.74
C PHE A 155 -20.94 3.05 -3.23
N LEU A 156 -20.48 3.07 -1.97
CA LEU A 156 -19.67 2.00 -1.37
C LEU A 156 -20.48 0.72 -1.12
N ASN A 157 -21.77 0.84 -0.78
CA ASN A 157 -22.65 -0.30 -0.47
C ASN A 157 -23.24 -0.98 -1.72
N GLN A 158 -22.86 -0.56 -2.93
CA GLN A 158 -23.24 -1.29 -4.14
C GLN A 158 -22.67 -2.71 -4.10
N PRO A 159 -23.42 -3.74 -4.53
CA PRO A 159 -22.93 -5.13 -4.53
C PRO A 159 -21.57 -5.29 -5.23
N VAL A 160 -21.39 -4.62 -6.38
CA VAL A 160 -20.14 -4.66 -7.15
C VAL A 160 -18.96 -4.01 -6.40
N MET A 161 -19.22 -2.96 -5.62
CA MET A 161 -18.20 -2.30 -4.81
C MET A 161 -17.86 -3.09 -3.55
N ALA A 162 -18.85 -3.77 -2.96
CA ALA A 162 -18.65 -4.70 -1.86
C ALA A 162 -17.76 -5.89 -2.29
N ASP A 163 -18.04 -6.49 -3.44
CA ASP A 163 -17.23 -7.58 -4.02
C ASP A 163 -15.79 -7.13 -4.30
N PHE A 164 -15.63 -5.94 -4.90
CA PHE A 164 -14.31 -5.34 -5.10
C PHE A 164 -13.56 -5.11 -3.78
N THR A 165 -14.24 -4.56 -2.78
CA THR A 165 -13.65 -4.27 -1.47
C THR A 165 -13.23 -5.55 -0.76
N LEU A 166 -14.02 -6.61 -0.85
CA LEU A 166 -13.70 -7.92 -0.30
C LEU A 166 -12.46 -8.51 -0.98
N LEU A 167 -12.41 -8.51 -2.31
CA LEU A 167 -11.25 -8.96 -3.08
C LEU A 167 -10.00 -8.15 -2.71
N GLN A 168 -10.12 -6.83 -2.66
CA GLN A 168 -8.99 -5.96 -2.37
C GLN A 168 -8.48 -6.13 -0.94
N THR A 169 -9.39 -6.37 0.01
CA THR A 169 -9.03 -6.71 1.40
C THR A 169 -8.29 -8.03 1.45
N PHE A 170 -8.78 -9.07 0.77
CA PHE A 170 -8.12 -10.36 0.69
C PHE A 170 -6.69 -10.24 0.09
N LEU A 171 -6.56 -9.57 -1.06
CA LEU A 171 -5.26 -9.33 -1.69
C LEU A 171 -4.33 -8.55 -0.76
N SER A 172 -4.83 -7.49 -0.13
CA SER A 172 -4.06 -6.67 0.80
C SER A 172 -3.52 -7.51 1.96
N VAL A 173 -4.35 -8.37 2.58
CA VAL A 173 -3.91 -9.24 3.67
C VAL A 173 -2.83 -10.22 3.21
N VAL A 174 -3.07 -10.94 2.11
CA VAL A 174 -2.15 -11.98 1.62
C VAL A 174 -0.79 -11.38 1.24
N PHE A 175 -0.79 -10.31 0.44
CA PHE A 175 0.45 -9.69 -0.01
C PHE A 175 1.13 -8.87 1.08
N MET A 176 0.40 -8.35 2.08
CA MET A 176 1.00 -7.70 3.25
C MET A 176 1.68 -8.72 4.17
N ILE A 177 1.14 -9.91 4.35
CA ILE A 177 1.82 -10.98 5.10
C ILE A 177 3.14 -11.36 4.41
N TRP A 178 3.13 -11.43 3.07
CA TRP A 178 4.36 -11.66 2.30
C TRP A 178 5.36 -10.50 2.48
N ALA A 179 4.91 -9.25 2.34
CA ALA A 179 5.74 -8.06 2.59
C ALA A 179 6.34 -8.08 4.00
N ALA A 180 5.54 -8.41 5.01
CA ALA A 180 5.96 -8.48 6.40
C ALA A 180 7.03 -9.56 6.65
N ASN A 181 6.98 -10.68 5.93
CA ASN A 181 8.04 -11.69 5.99
C ASN A 181 9.37 -11.13 5.47
N ILE A 182 9.35 -10.40 4.34
CA ILE A 182 10.54 -9.77 3.77
C ILE A 182 11.06 -8.68 4.70
N TRP A 183 10.18 -7.80 5.20
CA TRP A 183 10.52 -6.75 6.15
C TRP A 183 11.09 -7.30 7.43
N TYR A 184 10.56 -8.40 7.96
CA TYR A 184 11.06 -9.01 9.19
C TYR A 184 12.55 -9.34 9.10
N TYR A 185 12.96 -10.05 8.05
CA TYR A 185 14.38 -10.39 7.84
C TYR A 185 15.20 -9.17 7.43
N GLY A 186 14.63 -8.31 6.57
CA GLY A 186 15.29 -7.09 6.13
C GLY A 186 15.64 -6.17 7.30
N ILE A 187 14.70 -5.92 8.22
CA ILE A 187 14.92 -5.11 9.42
C ILE A 187 15.84 -5.82 10.41
N ARG A 188 15.70 -7.13 10.60
CA ARG A 188 16.60 -7.91 11.46
C ARG A 188 18.07 -7.68 11.09
N HIS A 189 18.40 -7.82 9.82
CA HIS A 189 19.77 -7.66 9.32
C HIS A 189 20.18 -6.19 9.18
N ALA A 190 19.29 -5.32 8.68
CA ALA A 190 19.55 -3.89 8.55
C ALA A 190 19.80 -3.19 9.89
N ARG A 191 19.21 -3.71 10.97
CA ARG A 191 19.27 -3.13 12.32
C ARG A 191 20.03 -3.97 13.33
N ASN A 192 20.65 -5.07 12.91
CA ASN A 192 21.38 -6.01 13.76
C ASN A 192 20.57 -6.46 15.00
N LEU A 193 19.29 -6.76 14.79
CA LEU A 193 18.38 -7.13 15.87
C LEU A 193 18.35 -8.64 16.11
N THR A 194 17.98 -9.03 17.32
CA THR A 194 17.62 -10.44 17.57
C THR A 194 16.33 -10.80 16.82
N THR A 195 16.13 -12.10 16.59
CA THR A 195 14.90 -12.66 16.01
C THR A 195 13.64 -12.16 16.73
N ARG A 196 13.68 -12.08 18.06
CA ARG A 196 12.56 -11.59 18.88
C ARG A 196 12.28 -10.12 18.59
N ASP A 197 13.32 -9.28 18.64
CA ASP A 197 13.17 -7.83 18.58
C ASP A 197 12.79 -7.35 17.18
N ALA A 198 13.32 -8.01 16.14
CA ALA A 198 12.86 -7.81 14.76
C ALA A 198 11.38 -8.20 14.59
N GLY A 199 10.95 -9.29 15.25
CA GLY A 199 9.56 -9.74 15.25
C GLY A 199 8.63 -8.69 15.85
N ILE A 200 9.00 -8.14 17.01
CA ILE A 200 8.23 -7.06 17.64
C ILE A 200 8.23 -5.80 16.77
N THR A 201 9.38 -5.45 16.19
CA THR A 201 9.55 -4.23 15.37
C THR A 201 8.70 -4.24 14.11
N VAL A 202 8.53 -5.39 13.46
CA VAL A 202 7.84 -5.49 12.18
C VAL A 202 6.44 -6.06 12.31
N ILE A 203 6.29 -7.20 12.99
CA ILE A 203 5.03 -7.96 12.99
C ILE A 203 3.96 -7.25 13.80
N ILE A 204 4.29 -6.61 14.93
CA ILE A 204 3.27 -5.89 15.73
C ILE A 204 2.65 -4.73 14.94
N PRO A 205 3.41 -3.79 14.35
CA PRO A 205 2.82 -2.73 13.51
C PRO A 205 2.01 -3.27 12.33
N VAL A 206 2.49 -4.34 11.68
CA VAL A 206 1.76 -4.96 10.56
C VAL A 206 0.45 -5.57 11.04
N VAL A 207 0.44 -6.31 12.15
CA VAL A 207 -0.78 -6.90 12.70
C VAL A 207 -1.78 -5.82 13.09
N ILE A 208 -1.33 -4.72 13.71
CA ILE A 208 -2.20 -3.58 14.02
C ILE A 208 -2.80 -3.00 12.73
N TYR A 209 -1.98 -2.78 11.70
CA TYR A 209 -2.45 -2.33 10.39
C TYR A 209 -3.50 -3.28 9.80
N LEU A 210 -3.24 -4.59 9.82
CA LEU A 210 -4.17 -5.60 9.29
C LEU A 210 -5.49 -5.62 10.06
N ILE A 211 -5.47 -5.48 11.38
CA ILE A 211 -6.69 -5.38 12.21
C ILE A 211 -7.49 -4.15 11.80
N ILE A 212 -6.84 -3.00 11.63
CA ILE A 212 -7.51 -1.76 11.21
C ILE A 212 -8.14 -1.95 9.82
N VAL A 213 -7.39 -2.48 8.86
CA VAL A 213 -7.89 -2.78 7.50
C VAL A 213 -9.13 -3.68 7.57
N ILE A 214 -9.05 -4.82 8.23
CA ILE A 214 -10.17 -5.78 8.31
C ILE A 214 -11.40 -5.15 9.00
N ALA A 215 -11.20 -4.40 10.08
CA ALA A 215 -12.28 -3.74 10.80
C ALA A 215 -12.93 -2.61 10.00
N SER A 216 -12.15 -1.89 9.18
CA SER A 216 -12.64 -0.75 8.39
C SER A 216 -13.53 -1.18 7.21
N TYR A 217 -13.30 -2.39 6.69
CA TYR A 217 -14.03 -2.92 5.52
C TYR A 217 -15.15 -3.90 5.88
N GLY A 218 -15.46 -4.09 7.17
CA GLY A 218 -16.65 -4.84 7.60
C GLY A 218 -16.71 -6.30 7.13
N VAL A 219 -15.55 -6.97 6.97
CA VAL A 219 -15.50 -8.38 6.51
C VAL A 219 -15.96 -9.38 7.59
N PHE A 220 -16.49 -8.90 8.73
CA PHE A 220 -17.15 -9.69 9.77
C PHE A 220 -18.32 -8.93 10.41
#